data_AF-A0A3E3K286-F1
#
_entry.id   AF-A0A3E3K286-F1
#
_cell.length_a   1.000
_cell.length_b   1.000
_cell.length_c   1.000
_cell.angle_alpha   90.00
_cell.angle_beta   90.00
_cell.angle_gamma   90.00
#
_symmetry.space_group_name_H-M   'P 1'
#
loop_
_entity.id
_entity.type
_entity.pdbx_description
1 polymer ?
#
loop_
_entity_poly.entity_id
_entity_poly.type
_entity_poly.pdbx_seq_one_letter_code
_entity_poly.pdbx_strand_id
1 'polypeptide(L)'
;MKRLIKKNQVIVAALALMIAAAGYLNYSGKLFSDKDDTKTAQQANSELLDISEEDIETGSGDIESQDQDASETDGDVEGTPGEAVLTNGEVKNTVAQAKVSREQVRAKNKETLQGIIDSTSVTEEQKQDAINQMIELTKVAEQESAAETLLASKGFTESVVNVSDEQADVVVGNVEMTEANRAQIEDIVTRKTGVAPENIVITPMSKKADQNTAQNENTSTEGKTTDSEDGKETAEEQE
;
A
#
# COMPACT_ATOMS: atom_id res chain seq x y z
N MET A 1 44.47 -15.44 -48.69
CA MET A 1 43.32 -16.17 -48.12
C MET A 1 42.20 -15.17 -47.84
N LYS A 2 41.15 -15.10 -48.69
CA LYS A 2 40.01 -14.18 -48.49
C LYS A 2 38.98 -14.86 -47.57
N ARG A 3 38.73 -14.29 -46.39
CA ARG A 3 37.71 -14.80 -45.47
C ARG A 3 36.33 -14.43 -46.00
N LEU A 4 35.52 -15.43 -46.37
CA LEU A 4 34.12 -15.25 -46.73
C LEU A 4 33.31 -15.04 -45.45
N ILE A 5 33.05 -13.77 -45.10
CA ILE A 5 32.16 -13.42 -44.00
C ILE A 5 30.73 -13.76 -44.42
N LYS A 6 30.08 -14.67 -43.70
CA LYS A 6 28.68 -15.02 -43.94
C LYS A 6 27.83 -13.79 -43.58
N LYS A 7 27.01 -13.30 -44.50
CA LYS A 7 26.26 -12.02 -44.38
C LYS A 7 25.46 -11.89 -43.07
N ASN A 8 25.00 -13.01 -42.52
CA ASN A 8 24.26 -13.07 -41.26
C ASN A 8 25.14 -12.74 -40.03
N GLN A 9 26.45 -13.05 -40.08
CA GLN A 9 27.38 -12.70 -39.00
C GLN A 9 27.69 -11.21 -38.98
N VAL A 10 27.64 -10.52 -40.13
CA VAL A 10 27.81 -9.05 -40.18
C VAL A 10 26.65 -8.35 -39.47
N ILE A 11 25.42 -8.86 -39.66
CA ILE A 11 24.22 -8.32 -39.01
C ILE A 11 24.29 -8.52 -37.49
N VAL A 12 24.64 -9.72 -37.03
CA VAL A 12 24.77 -10.02 -35.59
C VAL A 12 25.90 -9.21 -34.94
N ALA A 13 27.04 -9.05 -35.62
CA ALA A 13 28.14 -8.24 -35.12
C ALA A 13 27.78 -6.74 -35.03
N ALA A 14 27.04 -6.22 -36.00
CA ALA A 14 26.55 -4.84 -35.97
C ALA A 14 25.54 -4.59 -34.84
N LEU A 15 24.61 -5.54 -34.62
CA LEU A 15 23.65 -5.50 -33.51
C LEU A 15 24.34 -5.51 -32.14
N ALA A 16 25.33 -6.39 -31.96
CA ALA A 16 26.12 -6.47 -30.73
C ALA A 16 26.90 -5.17 -30.46
N LEU A 17 27.44 -4.53 -31.50
CA LEU A 17 28.16 -3.26 -31.39
C LEU A 17 27.24 -2.10 -31.00
N MET A 18 26.00 -2.08 -31.53
CA MET A 18 24.98 -1.10 -31.14
C MET A 18 24.59 -1.24 -29.67
N ILE A 19 24.37 -2.47 -29.19
CA ILE A 19 24.02 -2.73 -27.80
C ILE A 19 25.19 -2.35 -26.88
N ALA A 20 26.43 -2.66 -27.28
CA ALA A 20 27.62 -2.27 -26.53
C ALA A 20 27.79 -0.75 -26.45
N ALA A 21 27.53 -0.01 -27.54
CA ALA A 21 27.58 1.44 -27.55
C ALA A 21 26.46 2.08 -26.68
N ALA A 22 25.24 1.56 -26.76
CA ALA A 22 24.12 2.02 -25.93
C ALA A 22 24.34 1.73 -24.44
N GLY A 23 24.81 0.52 -24.11
CA GLY A 23 25.18 0.15 -22.74
C GLY A 23 26.34 1.00 -22.23
N TYR A 24 27.34 1.28 -23.06
CA TYR A 24 28.46 2.16 -22.70
C TYR A 24 28.04 3.61 -22.50
N LEU A 25 27.10 4.14 -23.30
CA LEU A 25 26.58 5.50 -23.14
C LEU A 25 25.69 5.64 -21.89
N ASN A 26 24.85 4.65 -21.62
CA ASN A 26 24.01 4.62 -20.43
C ASN A 26 24.86 4.47 -19.14
N TYR A 27 25.92 3.67 -19.21
CA TYR A 27 26.87 3.49 -18.11
C TYR A 27 27.82 4.69 -17.92
N SER A 28 28.30 5.31 -19.00
CA SER A 28 29.23 6.45 -18.94
C SER A 28 28.53 7.80 -18.69
N GLY A 29 27.23 7.91 -18.99
CA GLY A 29 26.41 9.08 -18.64
C GLY A 29 26.23 9.27 -17.13
N LYS A 30 26.58 8.27 -16.31
CA LYS A 30 26.59 8.36 -14.84
C LYS A 30 27.92 8.84 -14.25
N LEU A 31 28.94 9.12 -15.08
CA LEU A 31 30.25 9.58 -14.61
C LEU A 31 30.60 11.03 -15.00
N PHE A 32 29.73 11.75 -15.70
CA PHE A 32 29.91 13.19 -15.99
C PHE A 32 28.58 13.94 -15.91
N SER A 33 28.10 14.18 -14.70
CA SER A 33 27.27 15.35 -14.37
C SER A 33 27.72 15.86 -13.02
N ASP A 34 28.84 16.58 -13.04
CA ASP A 34 29.29 17.38 -11.91
C ASP A 34 29.60 18.78 -12.44
N LYS A 35 28.54 19.59 -12.53
CA LYS A 35 28.53 21.03 -12.27
C LYS A 35 27.12 21.59 -12.35
N ASP A 36 26.75 22.22 -11.25
CA ASP A 36 25.79 23.31 -11.09
C ASP A 36 24.33 23.01 -11.41
N ASP A 37 23.55 22.74 -10.35
CA ASP A 37 22.44 23.64 -9.95
C ASP A 37 21.66 23.05 -8.76
N THR A 38 22.20 23.23 -7.54
CA THR A 38 21.47 22.96 -6.29
C THR A 38 21.22 24.29 -5.58
N LYS A 39 20.33 25.11 -6.14
CA LYS A 39 19.79 26.31 -5.49
C LYS A 39 18.31 26.55 -5.82
N THR A 40 17.45 25.55 -5.61
CA THR A 40 15.99 25.81 -5.57
C THR A 40 15.25 24.75 -4.76
N ALA A 41 15.51 24.67 -3.46
CA ALA A 41 14.70 23.83 -2.55
C ALA A 41 14.50 24.47 -1.16
N GLN A 42 14.75 25.78 -1.02
CA GLN A 42 14.77 26.42 0.29
C GLN A 42 14.22 27.85 0.24
N GLN A 43 13.04 28.03 -0.37
CA GLN A 43 12.27 29.28 -0.24
C GLN A 43 10.76 29.08 -0.08
N ALA A 44 10.23 27.85 -0.11
CA ALA A 44 8.78 27.62 0.05
C ALA A 44 8.34 27.35 1.50
N ASN A 45 9.27 27.27 2.47
CA ASN A 45 8.96 26.86 3.84
C ASN A 45 9.04 28.00 4.87
N SER A 46 9.20 29.25 4.43
CA SER A 46 9.34 30.42 5.31
C SER A 46 8.17 31.40 5.25
N GLU A 47 7.13 31.13 4.46
CA GLU A 47 5.91 31.96 4.40
C GLU A 47 4.74 31.41 5.26
N LEU A 48 4.91 30.30 5.98
CA LEU A 48 3.85 29.67 6.79
C LEU A 48 4.05 29.86 8.31
N LEU A 49 4.99 30.71 8.73
CA LEU A 49 5.29 30.98 10.14
C LEU A 49 4.87 32.38 10.59
N ASP A 50 4.06 33.09 9.79
CA ASP A 50 3.50 34.39 10.14
C ASP A 50 1.97 34.32 10.23
N ILE A 51 1.49 33.46 11.13
CA ILE A 51 0.12 33.56 11.66
C ILE A 51 0.28 34.11 13.07
N SER A 52 0.02 35.41 13.16
CA SER A 52 0.04 36.27 14.35
C SER A 52 -0.58 35.64 15.60
N GLU A 53 0.15 35.67 16.71
CA GLU A 53 -0.26 35.33 18.08
C GLU A 53 -1.22 36.37 18.72
N GLU A 54 -2.15 36.96 17.95
CA GLU A 54 -2.99 38.07 18.43
C GLU A 54 -4.50 37.81 18.30
N ASP A 55 -4.96 36.56 18.52
CA ASP A 55 -6.40 36.29 18.67
C ASP A 55 -6.76 35.06 19.54
N ILE A 56 -5.97 34.75 20.58
CA ILE A 56 -6.34 33.75 21.62
C ILE A 56 -6.84 34.46 22.89
N GLU A 57 -7.69 35.46 22.72
CA GLU A 57 -8.42 36.08 23.83
C GLU A 57 -9.87 36.39 23.42
N THR A 58 -10.69 35.35 23.28
CA THR A 58 -12.14 35.43 23.53
C THR A 58 -12.77 34.05 23.45
N GLY A 59 -13.25 33.54 24.59
CA GLY A 59 -13.94 32.25 24.66
C GLY A 59 -13.98 31.60 26.05
N SER A 60 -13.61 32.30 27.12
CA SER A 60 -13.97 31.90 28.48
C SER A 60 -15.42 32.30 28.75
N GLY A 61 -16.35 31.43 28.38
CA GLY A 61 -17.77 31.57 28.71
C GLY A 61 -18.41 30.19 28.79
N ASP A 62 -18.52 29.69 30.02
CA ASP A 62 -19.49 28.69 30.49
C ASP A 62 -19.60 27.37 29.72
N ILE A 63 -18.83 26.36 30.14
CA ILE A 63 -19.23 24.96 29.98
C ILE A 63 -19.80 24.51 31.33
N GLU A 64 -21.12 24.55 31.43
CA GLU A 64 -21.87 23.92 32.52
C GLU A 64 -21.53 22.42 32.56
N SER A 65 -21.00 21.97 33.69
CA SER A 65 -20.82 20.57 34.01
C SER A 65 -22.19 19.90 34.17
N GLN A 66 -22.65 19.21 33.13
CA GLN A 66 -23.82 18.34 33.20
C GLN A 66 -23.36 16.94 33.59
N ASP A 67 -23.19 16.73 34.89
CA ASP A 67 -23.06 15.42 35.51
C ASP A 67 -24.45 14.78 35.52
N GLN A 68 -24.73 13.89 34.56
CA GLN A 68 -26.00 13.17 34.51
C GLN A 68 -25.80 11.72 34.06
N ASP A 69 -25.92 10.84 35.06
CA ASP A 69 -26.37 9.45 35.02
C ASP A 69 -25.57 8.46 34.13
N ALA A 70 -24.50 7.93 34.73
CA ALA A 70 -24.03 6.58 34.45
C ALA A 70 -25.06 5.56 34.97
N SER A 71 -26.09 5.28 34.17
CA SER A 71 -26.94 4.09 34.33
C SER A 71 -26.40 2.98 33.44
N GLU A 72 -25.76 2.04 34.11
CA GLU A 72 -25.54 0.63 33.79
C GLU A 72 -25.93 0.15 32.39
N THR A 73 -24.91 -0.21 31.60
CA THR A 73 -25.02 -1.33 30.67
C THR A 73 -23.80 -2.21 30.88
N ASP A 74 -24.09 -3.31 31.56
CA ASP A 74 -23.25 -4.47 31.78
C ASP A 74 -22.80 -5.05 30.43
N GLY A 75 -21.50 -4.99 30.19
CA GLY A 75 -20.87 -5.36 28.94
C GLY A 75 -19.36 -5.31 29.13
N ASP A 76 -18.82 -6.42 29.62
CA ASP A 76 -17.41 -6.73 29.79
C ASP A 76 -16.58 -6.26 28.58
N VAL A 77 -15.99 -5.07 28.67
CA VAL A 77 -14.98 -4.58 27.73
C VAL A 77 -13.68 -4.50 28.52
N GLU A 78 -12.98 -5.64 28.57
CA GLU A 78 -11.60 -5.73 29.01
C GLU A 78 -10.71 -5.04 27.96
N GLY A 79 -10.69 -3.72 27.97
CA GLY A 79 -9.86 -2.88 27.12
C GLY A 79 -9.50 -1.60 27.86
N THR A 80 -8.21 -1.28 27.92
CA THR A 80 -7.76 -0.05 28.58
C THR A 80 -8.42 1.16 27.89
N PRO A 81 -9.10 2.08 28.63
CA PRO A 81 -9.89 3.16 28.03
C PRO A 81 -9.13 4.16 27.13
N GLY A 82 -7.81 4.03 26.95
CA GLY A 82 -7.01 4.83 26.02
C GLY A 82 -6.57 4.11 24.74
N GLU A 83 -6.48 2.77 24.75
CA GLU A 83 -5.93 1.99 23.63
C GLU A 83 -6.92 1.87 22.49
N ALA A 84 -8.22 1.84 22.81
CA ALA A 84 -9.26 1.78 21.80
C ALA A 84 -9.38 3.06 20.96
N VAL A 85 -8.99 4.22 21.50
CA VAL A 85 -9.05 5.52 20.80
C VAL A 85 -7.83 5.70 19.89
N LEU A 86 -6.64 5.31 20.36
CA LEU A 86 -5.38 5.49 19.62
C LEU A 86 -5.34 4.65 18.34
N THR A 87 -5.68 3.37 18.46
CA THR A 87 -5.72 2.41 17.33
C THR A 87 -6.82 2.74 16.32
N ASN A 88 -7.98 3.24 16.77
CA ASN A 88 -8.99 3.76 15.84
C ASN A 88 -8.50 5.00 15.06
N GLY A 89 -7.62 5.82 15.66
CA GLY A 89 -6.97 6.94 14.98
C GLY A 89 -6.00 6.48 13.89
N GLU A 90 -5.23 5.42 14.15
CA GLU A 90 -4.26 4.85 13.20
C GLU A 90 -4.94 4.20 11.98
N VAL A 91 -6.02 3.43 12.20
CA VAL A 91 -6.82 2.84 11.11
C VAL A 91 -7.47 3.93 10.25
N LYS A 92 -8.02 4.98 10.86
CA LYS A 92 -8.53 6.13 10.11
C LYS A 92 -7.45 6.83 9.30
N ASN A 93 -6.26 7.03 9.86
CA ASN A 93 -5.16 7.72 9.21
C ASN A 93 -4.64 6.94 7.99
N THR A 94 -4.51 5.63 8.11
CA THR A 94 -4.05 4.74 7.01
C THR A 94 -5.08 4.63 5.89
N VAL A 95 -6.38 4.50 6.23
CA VAL A 95 -7.49 4.56 5.26
C VAL A 95 -7.52 5.93 4.56
N ALA A 96 -7.34 7.02 5.30
CA ALA A 96 -7.24 8.37 4.73
C ALA A 96 -6.02 8.51 3.81
N GLN A 97 -4.86 7.99 4.22
CA GLN A 97 -3.64 7.98 3.41
C GLN A 97 -3.82 7.17 2.12
N ALA A 98 -4.50 6.02 2.19
CA ALA A 98 -4.85 5.23 1.01
C ALA A 98 -5.75 6.03 0.05
N LYS A 99 -6.75 6.76 0.56
CA LYS A 99 -7.59 7.67 -0.26
C LYS A 99 -6.78 8.78 -0.91
N VAL A 100 -5.90 9.42 -0.15
CA VAL A 100 -5.01 10.49 -0.65
C VAL A 100 -4.09 9.95 -1.74
N SER A 101 -3.44 8.80 -1.50
CA SER A 101 -2.54 8.18 -2.47
C SER A 101 -3.28 7.81 -3.77
N ARG A 102 -4.47 7.21 -3.67
CA ARG A 102 -5.32 6.91 -4.82
C ARG A 102 -5.66 8.17 -5.62
N GLU A 103 -6.06 9.25 -4.94
CA GLU A 103 -6.43 10.48 -5.63
C GLU A 103 -5.21 11.19 -6.25
N GLN A 104 -4.04 11.13 -5.60
CA GLN A 104 -2.79 11.62 -6.19
C GLN A 104 -2.41 10.87 -7.47
N VAL A 105 -2.53 9.54 -7.47
CA VAL A 105 -2.28 8.73 -8.67
C VAL A 105 -3.27 9.10 -9.77
N ARG A 106 -4.55 9.26 -9.44
CA ARG A 106 -5.56 9.71 -10.41
C ARG A 106 -5.30 11.09 -10.97
N ALA A 107 -4.88 12.04 -10.13
CA ALA A 107 -4.53 13.37 -10.58
C ALA A 107 -3.36 13.33 -11.58
N LYS A 108 -2.30 12.57 -11.27
CA LYS A 108 -1.17 12.36 -12.19
C LYS A 108 -1.57 11.66 -13.49
N ASN A 109 -2.44 10.66 -13.40
CA ASN A 109 -2.94 9.95 -14.58
C ASN A 109 -3.78 10.89 -15.47
N LYS A 110 -4.70 11.68 -14.88
CA LYS A 110 -5.47 12.68 -15.61
C LYS A 110 -4.58 13.74 -16.26
N GLU A 111 -3.59 14.26 -15.55
CA GLU A 111 -2.62 15.21 -16.08
C GLU A 111 -1.84 14.62 -17.26
N THR A 112 -1.35 13.39 -17.12
CA THR A 112 -0.59 12.69 -18.18
C THR A 112 -1.46 12.46 -19.42
N LEU A 113 -2.68 11.96 -19.23
CA LEU A 113 -3.62 11.70 -20.32
C LEU A 113 -4.06 13.00 -21.00
N GLN A 114 -4.31 14.07 -20.24
CA GLN A 114 -4.60 15.39 -20.79
C GLN A 114 -3.41 15.94 -21.58
N GLY A 115 -2.18 15.79 -21.07
CA GLY A 115 -0.97 16.17 -21.79
C GLY A 115 -0.80 15.44 -23.13
N ILE A 116 -1.23 14.17 -23.20
CA ILE A 116 -1.26 13.39 -24.46
C ILE A 116 -2.34 13.92 -25.40
N ILE A 117 -3.54 14.22 -24.89
CA ILE A 117 -4.68 14.72 -25.67
C ILE A 117 -4.38 16.09 -26.28
N ASP A 118 -3.77 16.99 -25.49
CA ASP A 118 -3.47 18.37 -25.89
C ASP A 118 -2.21 18.47 -26.76
N SER A 119 -1.36 17.44 -26.76
CA SER A 119 -0.13 17.44 -27.52
C SER A 119 -0.38 17.34 -29.03
N THR A 120 0.32 18.17 -29.78
CA THR A 120 0.28 18.21 -31.25
C THR A 120 1.21 17.20 -31.90
N SER A 121 2.07 16.53 -31.13
CA SER A 121 3.05 15.55 -31.62
C SER A 121 2.56 14.09 -31.58
N VAL A 122 1.31 13.88 -31.17
CA VAL A 122 0.71 12.56 -30.99
C VAL A 122 -0.28 12.27 -32.10
N THR A 123 -0.39 11.00 -32.51
CA THR A 123 -1.36 10.59 -33.52
C THR A 123 -2.79 10.64 -32.96
N GLU A 124 -3.79 10.77 -33.84
CA GLU A 124 -5.20 10.76 -33.43
C GLU A 124 -5.62 9.43 -32.79
N GLU A 125 -4.99 8.31 -33.16
CA GLU A 125 -5.22 7.01 -32.53
C GLU A 125 -4.79 7.02 -31.04
N GLN A 126 -3.60 7.53 -30.76
CA GLN A 126 -3.10 7.67 -29.38
C GLN A 126 -3.91 8.67 -28.56
N LYS A 127 -4.44 9.73 -29.18
CA LYS A 127 -5.39 10.64 -28.51
C LYS A 127 -6.70 9.92 -28.17
N GLN A 128 -7.22 9.13 -29.10
CA GLN A 128 -8.44 8.35 -28.86
C GLN A 128 -8.23 7.32 -27.74
N ASP A 129 -7.08 6.66 -27.69
CA ASP A 129 -6.71 5.76 -26.60
C ASP A 129 -6.63 6.50 -25.26
N ALA A 130 -6.03 7.69 -25.21
CA ALA A 130 -5.98 8.51 -24.00
C ALA A 130 -7.39 8.97 -23.54
N ILE A 131 -8.26 9.33 -24.47
CA ILE A 131 -9.68 9.63 -24.19
C ILE A 131 -10.39 8.40 -23.62
N ASN A 132 -10.19 7.23 -24.22
CA ASN A 132 -10.79 5.98 -23.75
C ASN A 132 -10.31 5.63 -22.32
N GLN A 133 -9.01 5.74 -22.05
CA GLN A 133 -8.45 5.54 -20.72
C GLN A 133 -8.99 6.55 -19.69
N MET A 134 -9.24 7.80 -20.10
CA MET A 134 -9.84 8.80 -19.21
C MET A 134 -11.32 8.49 -18.89
N ILE A 135 -12.08 7.96 -19.85
CA ILE A 135 -13.44 7.46 -19.63
C ILE A 135 -13.42 6.26 -18.68
N GLU A 136 -12.52 5.32 -18.91
CA GLU A 136 -12.35 4.13 -18.06
C GLU A 136 -11.99 4.50 -16.63
N LEU A 137 -11.02 5.41 -16.43
CA LEU A 137 -10.63 5.91 -15.11
C LEU A 137 -11.82 6.56 -14.38
N THR A 138 -12.69 7.27 -15.11
CA THR A 138 -13.91 7.88 -14.54
C THR A 138 -14.92 6.80 -14.16
N LYS A 139 -15.18 5.83 -15.04
CA LYS A 139 -16.08 4.70 -14.77
C LYS A 139 -15.64 3.90 -13.55
N VAL A 140 -14.35 3.58 -13.47
CA VAL A 140 -13.75 2.87 -12.33
C VAL A 140 -13.94 3.68 -11.04
N ALA A 141 -13.71 4.99 -11.08
CA ALA A 141 -13.91 5.86 -9.92
C ALA A 141 -15.38 5.88 -9.42
N GLU A 142 -16.34 5.89 -10.34
CA GLU A 142 -17.77 5.79 -10.00
C GLU A 142 -18.10 4.43 -9.35
N GLN A 143 -17.58 3.33 -9.92
CA GLN A 143 -17.80 1.99 -9.39
C GLN A 143 -17.20 1.81 -7.99
N GLU A 144 -15.98 2.29 -7.76
CA GLU A 144 -15.34 2.28 -6.45
C GLU A 144 -16.13 3.11 -5.44
N SER A 145 -16.55 4.33 -5.81
CA SER A 145 -17.35 5.19 -4.92
C SER A 145 -18.70 4.55 -4.56
N ALA A 146 -19.35 3.91 -5.53
CA ALA A 146 -20.58 3.16 -5.30
C ALA A 146 -20.37 1.94 -4.40
N ALA A 147 -19.24 1.23 -4.56
CA ALA A 147 -18.86 0.11 -3.70
C ALA A 147 -18.57 0.57 -2.26
N GLU A 148 -17.75 1.60 -2.07
CA GLU A 148 -17.45 2.20 -0.76
C GLU A 148 -18.72 2.68 -0.05
N THR A 149 -19.64 3.32 -0.79
CA THR A 149 -20.91 3.79 -0.21
C THR A 149 -21.76 2.62 0.29
N LEU A 150 -21.82 1.51 -0.45
CA LEU A 150 -22.54 0.32 -0.02
C LEU A 150 -21.84 -0.40 1.13
N LEU A 151 -20.51 -0.47 1.13
CA LEU A 151 -19.72 -1.03 2.22
C LEU A 151 -19.96 -0.23 3.51
N ALA A 152 -19.90 1.10 3.46
CA ALA A 152 -20.23 1.97 4.59
C ALA A 152 -21.66 1.75 5.09
N SER A 153 -22.63 1.59 4.17
CA SER A 153 -24.04 1.31 4.52
C SER A 153 -24.24 -0.04 5.22
N LYS A 154 -23.28 -0.96 5.12
CA LYS A 154 -23.30 -2.28 5.77
C LYS A 154 -22.51 -2.31 7.08
N GLY A 155 -21.92 -1.19 7.49
CA GLY A 155 -21.12 -1.09 8.72
C GLY A 155 -19.61 -1.07 8.48
N PHE A 156 -19.14 -1.18 7.24
CA PHE A 156 -17.73 -1.05 6.86
C PHE A 156 -17.37 0.41 6.59
N THR A 157 -17.57 1.28 7.58
CA THR A 157 -17.43 2.74 7.46
C THR A 157 -16.01 3.18 7.08
N GLU A 158 -15.01 2.44 7.52
CA GLU A 158 -13.59 2.70 7.24
C GLU A 158 -13.09 1.78 6.13
N SER A 159 -13.65 1.91 4.93
CA SER A 159 -13.23 1.13 3.77
C SER A 159 -12.74 2.00 2.62
N VAL A 160 -11.78 1.45 1.86
CA VAL A 160 -11.29 1.98 0.59
C VAL A 160 -11.26 0.84 -0.41
N VAL A 161 -11.83 1.08 -1.58
CA VAL A 161 -11.81 0.13 -2.69
C VAL A 161 -10.97 0.74 -3.80
N ASN A 162 -9.90 0.07 -4.23
CA ASN A 162 -9.17 0.41 -5.44
C ASN A 162 -9.47 -0.66 -6.48
N VAL A 163 -9.88 -0.24 -7.67
CA VAL A 163 -10.07 -1.14 -8.81
C VAL A 163 -9.07 -0.73 -9.87
N SER A 164 -8.26 -1.69 -10.29
CA SER A 164 -7.29 -1.53 -11.37
C SER A 164 -7.48 -2.67 -12.35
N ASP A 165 -7.90 -2.34 -13.57
CA ASP A 165 -8.24 -3.28 -14.63
C ASP A 165 -9.24 -4.36 -14.16
N GLU A 166 -8.76 -5.60 -14.01
CA GLU A 166 -9.54 -6.77 -13.60
C GLU A 166 -9.31 -7.18 -12.13
N GLN A 167 -8.61 -6.35 -11.33
CA GLN A 167 -8.31 -6.62 -9.93
C GLN A 167 -8.93 -5.55 -9.02
N ALA A 168 -9.34 -5.98 -7.82
CA ALA A 168 -9.90 -5.09 -6.81
C ALA A 168 -9.20 -5.30 -5.47
N ASP A 169 -8.57 -4.25 -4.97
CA ASP A 169 -7.98 -4.22 -3.63
C ASP A 169 -8.94 -3.50 -2.68
N VAL A 170 -9.33 -4.19 -1.61
CA VAL A 170 -10.26 -3.65 -0.60
C VAL A 170 -9.53 -3.60 0.73
N VAL A 171 -9.35 -2.38 1.26
CA VAL A 171 -8.84 -2.17 2.61
C VAL A 171 -10.03 -1.90 3.52
N VAL A 172 -10.19 -2.71 4.57
CA VAL A 172 -11.30 -2.57 5.53
C VAL A 172 -10.76 -2.41 6.95
N GLY A 173 -11.06 -1.27 7.55
CA GLY A 173 -10.72 -0.91 8.91
C GLY A 173 -11.77 -1.31 9.93
N ASN A 174 -11.31 -1.63 11.14
CA ASN A 174 -12.14 -1.74 12.35
C ASN A 174 -13.27 -2.77 12.26
N VAL A 175 -13.09 -3.81 11.45
CA VAL A 175 -14.04 -4.94 11.36
C VAL A 175 -13.29 -6.27 11.45
N GLU A 176 -13.82 -7.20 12.26
CA GLU A 176 -13.32 -8.57 12.29
C GLU A 176 -13.66 -9.29 10.98
N MET A 177 -12.66 -9.91 10.35
CA MET A 177 -12.86 -10.69 9.12
C MET A 177 -13.39 -12.08 9.44
N THR A 178 -14.66 -12.15 9.81
CA THR A 178 -15.41 -13.39 9.77
C THR A 178 -15.65 -13.80 8.32
N GLU A 179 -15.85 -15.09 8.08
CA GLU A 179 -16.22 -15.61 6.75
C GLU A 179 -17.47 -14.92 6.19
N ALA A 180 -18.43 -14.62 7.06
CA ALA A 180 -19.64 -13.89 6.69
C ALA A 180 -19.33 -12.45 6.22
N ASN A 181 -18.45 -11.73 6.92
CA ASN A 181 -18.07 -10.37 6.53
C ASN A 181 -17.26 -10.36 5.24
N ARG A 182 -16.35 -11.32 5.05
CA ARG A 182 -15.60 -11.51 3.80
C ARG A 182 -16.55 -11.73 2.61
N ALA A 183 -17.47 -12.69 2.74
CA ALA A 183 -18.44 -12.99 1.69
C ALA A 183 -19.35 -11.78 1.35
N GLN A 184 -19.72 -10.98 2.35
CA GLN A 184 -20.49 -9.75 2.13
C GLN A 184 -19.71 -8.69 1.36
N ILE A 185 -18.43 -8.50 1.69
CA ILE A 185 -17.54 -7.56 0.99
C ILE A 185 -17.37 -8.01 -0.46
N GLU A 186 -17.09 -9.30 -0.69
CA GLU A 186 -16.94 -9.87 -2.03
C GLU A 186 -18.21 -9.69 -2.89
N ASP A 187 -19.40 -10.02 -2.38
CA ASP A 187 -20.67 -9.82 -3.10
C ASP A 187 -20.88 -8.36 -3.51
N ILE A 188 -20.61 -7.43 -2.60
CA ILE A 188 -20.80 -5.99 -2.86
C ILE A 188 -19.85 -5.51 -3.95
N VAL A 189 -18.57 -5.88 -3.85
CA VAL A 189 -17.53 -5.46 -4.78
C VAL A 189 -17.80 -6.08 -6.15
N THR A 190 -17.99 -7.40 -6.25
CA THR A 190 -18.33 -8.07 -7.52
C THR A 190 -19.56 -7.46 -8.19
N ARG A 191 -20.63 -7.18 -7.43
CA ARG A 191 -21.87 -6.61 -8.00
C ARG A 191 -21.70 -5.16 -8.50
N LYS A 192 -20.75 -4.38 -7.95
CA LYS A 192 -20.57 -2.97 -8.30
C LYS A 192 -19.47 -2.72 -9.31
N THR A 193 -18.36 -3.42 -9.18
CA THR A 193 -17.18 -3.24 -10.02
C THR A 193 -17.20 -4.18 -11.22
N GLY A 194 -17.90 -5.31 -11.12
CA GLY A 194 -17.89 -6.36 -12.14
C GLY A 194 -16.64 -7.24 -12.09
N VAL A 195 -15.78 -7.04 -11.09
CA VAL A 195 -14.57 -7.84 -10.87
C VAL A 195 -14.95 -9.22 -10.32
N ALA A 196 -14.34 -10.26 -10.88
CA ALA A 196 -14.58 -11.63 -10.46
C ALA A 196 -14.03 -11.85 -9.04
N PRO A 197 -14.72 -12.65 -8.19
CA PRO A 197 -14.31 -12.87 -6.80
C PRO A 197 -12.86 -13.31 -6.62
N GLU A 198 -12.33 -14.10 -7.56
CA GLU A 198 -10.94 -14.57 -7.56
C GLU A 198 -9.89 -13.46 -7.63
N ASN A 199 -10.26 -12.27 -8.13
CA ASN A 199 -9.37 -11.12 -8.29
C ASN A 199 -9.58 -10.06 -7.20
N ILE A 200 -10.33 -10.37 -6.15
CA ILE A 200 -10.60 -9.47 -5.03
C ILE A 200 -9.66 -9.80 -3.87
N VAL A 201 -8.82 -8.85 -3.49
CA VAL A 201 -7.93 -8.96 -2.33
C VAL A 201 -8.47 -8.10 -1.20
N ILE A 202 -8.86 -8.74 -0.10
CA ILE A 202 -9.37 -8.05 1.10
C ILE A 202 -8.26 -7.99 2.14
N THR A 203 -7.79 -6.78 2.43
CA THR A 203 -6.82 -6.49 3.48
C THR A 203 -7.53 -5.92 4.71
N PRO A 204 -7.70 -6.71 5.77
CA PRO A 204 -8.26 -6.20 7.01
C PRO A 204 -7.23 -5.47 7.84
N MET A 205 -7.66 -4.33 8.37
CA MET A 205 -6.93 -3.53 9.33
C MET A 205 -7.63 -3.72 10.68
N SER A 206 -7.39 -4.86 11.32
CA SER A 206 -7.92 -5.15 12.65
C SER A 206 -7.04 -4.53 13.73
N LYS A 207 -7.67 -4.05 14.81
CA LYS A 207 -7.09 -4.11 16.16
C LYS A 207 -6.86 -5.58 16.50
N LYS A 208 -5.67 -6.13 16.29
CA LYS A 208 -5.16 -7.21 17.15
C LYS A 208 -3.67 -7.36 16.96
N ALA A 209 -3.02 -7.41 18.12
CA ALA A 209 -1.61 -7.60 18.34
C ALA A 209 -0.99 -8.66 17.42
N ASP A 210 0.24 -8.37 17.04
CA ASP A 210 1.25 -9.28 16.52
C ASP A 210 1.05 -10.73 16.98
N GLN A 211 0.37 -11.52 16.16
CA GLN A 211 0.35 -12.98 16.27
C GLN A 211 0.74 -13.53 14.90
N ASN A 212 1.87 -13.09 14.38
CA ASN A 212 2.62 -13.89 13.43
C ASN A 212 4.12 -13.53 13.40
N THR A 213 4.84 -13.89 14.47
CA THR A 213 6.29 -14.10 14.37
C THR A 213 6.69 -15.28 15.23
N ALA A 214 6.74 -16.47 14.63
CA ALA A 214 7.83 -17.45 14.78
C ALA A 214 7.35 -18.85 14.36
N GLN A 215 7.30 -19.09 13.05
CA GLN A 215 7.63 -20.41 12.54
C GLN A 215 8.69 -20.25 11.46
N ASN A 216 9.81 -20.97 11.67
CA ASN A 216 10.94 -21.21 10.76
C ASN A 216 11.94 -20.04 10.59
N GLU A 217 13.26 -20.14 10.75
CA GLU A 217 14.26 -21.22 10.84
C GLU A 217 15.48 -20.66 11.61
N ASN A 218 16.24 -21.46 12.37
CA ASN A 218 17.58 -21.84 11.90
C ASN A 218 18.25 -22.92 12.78
N THR A 219 19.00 -23.75 12.07
CA THR A 219 19.69 -24.97 12.46
C THR A 219 21.13 -24.65 12.88
N SER A 220 21.71 -25.51 13.72
CA SER A 220 23.15 -25.67 14.02
C SER A 220 23.75 -24.53 14.85
N THR A 221 24.53 -24.76 15.91
CA THR A 221 25.68 -25.66 16.01
C THR A 221 26.12 -25.70 17.48
N GLU A 222 26.31 -26.87 18.08
CA GLU A 222 27.49 -27.20 18.90
C GLU A 222 27.35 -28.63 19.43
N GLY A 223 28.00 -29.54 18.71
CA GLY A 223 28.40 -30.82 19.29
C GLY A 223 29.53 -30.56 20.28
N LYS A 224 29.36 -31.04 21.51
CA LYS A 224 30.48 -31.41 22.37
C LYS A 224 30.23 -32.80 22.91
N THR A 225 30.95 -33.74 22.31
CA THR A 225 31.20 -35.08 22.81
C THR A 225 31.94 -35.00 24.14
N THR A 226 31.47 -35.73 25.15
CA THR A 226 32.35 -36.42 26.10
C THR A 226 31.68 -37.74 26.46
N ASP A 227 32.27 -38.77 25.87
CA ASP A 227 32.22 -40.17 26.24
C ASP A 227 32.77 -40.35 27.66
N SER A 228 32.06 -41.10 28.49
CA SER A 228 32.57 -41.69 29.73
C SER A 228 31.78 -42.96 29.99
N GLU A 229 32.30 -44.06 29.46
CA GLU A 229 32.15 -45.39 30.03
C GLU A 229 32.50 -45.34 31.53
N ASP A 230 31.60 -45.84 32.38
CA ASP A 230 32.04 -46.63 33.53
C ASP A 230 30.99 -47.71 33.79
N GLY A 231 31.39 -48.95 33.52
CA GLY A 231 30.64 -50.12 33.90
C GLY A 231 30.88 -50.43 35.37
N LYS A 232 29.82 -50.82 36.09
CA LYS A 232 30.01 -51.72 37.23
C LYS A 232 28.87 -52.69 37.41
N GLU A 233 29.29 -53.95 37.39
CA GLU A 233 28.64 -55.20 37.70
C GLU A 233 27.89 -55.28 39.05
N THR A 234 26.90 -56.18 39.05
CA THR A 234 26.48 -57.17 40.08
C THR A 234 25.83 -56.74 41.40
N ALA A 235 24.62 -57.28 41.63
CA ALA A 235 24.20 -58.18 42.74
C ALA A 235 22.65 -58.12 42.83
N GLU A 236 21.89 -59.12 42.42
CA GLU A 236 21.55 -60.40 43.10
C GLU A 236 20.68 -60.23 44.38
N GLU A 237 19.48 -60.81 44.27
CA GLU A 237 18.61 -61.47 45.28
C GLU A 237 18.03 -60.81 46.55
N GLN A 238 16.72 -61.10 46.72
CA GLN A 238 15.91 -61.31 47.94
C GLN A 238 15.69 -60.06 48.82
N GLU A 239 14.45 -59.71 49.19
CA GLU A 239 13.40 -60.51 49.84
C GLU A 239 12.01 -59.88 49.60
#